data_AF-A0A1Q5T9P0-F1
#
_entry.id   AF-A0A1Q5T9P0-F1
#
_cell.length_a   1.000
_cell.length_b   1.000
_cell.length_c   1.000
_cell.angle_alpha   90.00
_cell.angle_beta   90.00
_cell.angle_gamma   90.00
#
_symmetry.space_group_name_H-M   'P 1'
#
loop_
_entity.id
_entity.type
_entity.pdbx_description
1 polymer ?
#
loop_
_entity_poly.entity_id
_entity_poly.type
_entity_poly.pdbx_seq_one_letter_code
_entity_poly.pdbx_strand_id
1 'polypeptide(L)'
;MSGVIPEINDSSEIPYCIWYPEPPPQETLRNLVKRYPNMIYHAARACAVAGYFNLYSELQVLPEVYIAAEARDASLARRNKGSEAIYEQIMSKHLKFEIMNDYDRSVNLENPRPAHLNGDTAVYSDLTAHMCHAGVDNSSKFGVNLVDYIEWDLEEYNTYSHFNITEDLGVDDYSCGAPEPLASFWPLLCSPLPTDLPPVNKDNLILPAAYTGNVDRYVRLRRPQMIEQEFHAIILGIYHYPLWARWWSTQVPEVPESREEVSIRCAVNVRRIISDDITCITPDTPESLVPCRIWWPSVASPVTYVRLAQKRPDMIDSCLRACIVANYEEAWDGFARVIRYPERSQNHSTF
;
A
#
# COMPACT_ATOMS: atom_id res chain seq x y z
N MET A 1 -28.89 7.80 16.02
CA MET A 1 -28.62 6.61 16.90
C MET A 1 -29.62 6.52 18.05
N SER A 2 -29.96 5.32 18.55
CA SER A 2 -31.00 5.09 19.59
C SER A 2 -30.59 5.47 21.02
N GLY A 3 -29.28 5.64 21.28
CA GLY A 3 -28.75 5.92 22.62
C GLY A 3 -28.76 4.72 23.58
N VAL A 4 -29.13 3.53 23.12
CA VAL A 4 -29.15 2.30 23.90
C VAL A 4 -27.81 1.58 23.79
N ILE A 5 -27.20 1.24 24.93
CA ILE A 5 -25.94 0.47 24.99
C ILE A 5 -26.28 -1.03 25.08
N PRO A 6 -25.95 -1.84 24.05
CA PRO A 6 -26.24 -3.27 24.06
C PRO A 6 -25.39 -4.04 25.09
N GLU A 7 -25.81 -5.27 25.36
CA GLU A 7 -24.97 -6.27 26.03
C GLU A 7 -23.93 -6.78 25.04
N ILE A 8 -22.64 -6.68 25.42
CA ILE A 8 -21.50 -7.18 24.65
C ILE A 8 -20.93 -8.32 25.49
N ASN A 9 -21.06 -9.54 24.97
CA ASN A 9 -20.64 -10.76 25.66
C ASN A 9 -19.24 -11.21 25.23
N ASP A 10 -18.87 -10.93 23.98
CA ASP A 10 -17.57 -11.29 23.42
C ASP A 10 -16.85 -10.06 22.83
N SER A 11 -15.51 -10.11 22.82
CA SER A 11 -14.66 -9.14 22.13
C SER A 11 -14.99 -8.96 20.64
N SER A 12 -15.45 -10.02 19.94
CA SER A 12 -15.82 -9.96 18.52
C SER A 12 -17.11 -9.18 18.27
N GLU A 13 -17.90 -8.91 19.31
CA GLU A 13 -19.13 -8.12 19.22
C GLU A 13 -18.88 -6.62 19.42
N ILE A 14 -17.63 -6.21 19.72
CA ILE A 14 -17.28 -4.80 19.93
C ILE A 14 -17.23 -4.11 18.57
N PRO A 15 -18.16 -3.17 18.27
CA PRO A 15 -18.11 -2.43 17.03
C PRO A 15 -16.93 -1.47 17.01
N TYR A 16 -16.22 -1.40 15.88
CA TYR A 16 -15.05 -0.53 15.76
C TYR A 16 -15.43 0.94 15.50
N CYS A 17 -16.42 1.19 14.64
CA CYS A 17 -16.99 2.52 14.41
C CYS A 17 -18.33 2.69 15.12
N ILE A 18 -18.38 3.58 16.13
CA ILE A 18 -19.59 3.82 16.94
C ILE A 18 -20.18 5.23 16.77
N TRP A 19 -19.66 6.00 15.80
CA TRP A 19 -20.01 7.42 15.63
C TRP A 19 -20.57 7.76 14.25
N TYR A 20 -20.62 6.79 13.34
CA TYR A 20 -21.20 6.95 12.02
C TYR A 20 -22.60 6.29 11.98
N PRO A 21 -23.60 6.84 11.26
CA PRO A 21 -23.56 8.09 10.49
C PRO A 21 -23.64 9.36 11.37
N GLU A 22 -24.09 9.24 12.61
CA GLU A 22 -24.21 10.38 13.53
C GLU A 22 -23.65 10.02 14.91
N PRO A 23 -22.82 10.89 15.54
CA PRO A 23 -22.25 10.58 16.84
C PRO A 23 -23.30 10.36 17.95
N PRO A 24 -23.07 9.43 18.90
CA PRO A 24 -23.96 9.26 20.04
C PRO A 24 -23.93 10.49 20.96
N PRO A 25 -25.00 10.77 21.72
CA PRO A 25 -24.99 11.82 22.74
C PRO A 25 -23.87 11.63 23.78
N GLN A 26 -23.39 12.74 24.34
CA GLN A 26 -22.29 12.76 25.32
C GLN A 26 -22.55 11.84 26.52
N GLU A 27 -23.78 11.81 27.03
CA GLU A 27 -24.17 10.95 28.16
C GLU A 27 -24.15 9.45 27.80
N THR A 28 -24.49 9.10 26.56
CA THR A 28 -24.39 7.73 26.06
C THR A 28 -22.94 7.28 26.04
N LEU A 29 -22.02 8.12 25.56
CA LEU A 29 -20.58 7.82 25.56
C LEU A 29 -20.03 7.69 26.98
N ARG A 30 -20.45 8.56 27.91
CA ARG A 30 -20.06 8.46 29.33
C ARG A 30 -20.51 7.13 29.94
N ASN A 31 -21.74 6.72 29.68
CA ASN A 31 -22.28 5.44 30.16
C ASN A 31 -21.64 4.23 29.47
N LEU A 32 -21.25 4.35 28.20
CA LEU A 32 -20.54 3.32 27.45
C LEU A 32 -19.20 3.02 28.13
N VAL A 33 -18.38 4.04 28.37
CA VAL A 33 -17.06 3.86 29.00
C VAL A 33 -17.17 3.35 30.44
N LYS A 34 -18.22 3.77 31.17
CA LYS A 34 -18.49 3.25 32.51
C LYS A 34 -18.82 1.75 32.51
N ARG A 35 -19.54 1.27 31.49
CA ARG A 35 -19.93 -0.14 31.36
C ARG A 35 -18.81 -0.99 30.76
N TYR A 36 -18.12 -0.46 29.75
CA TYR A 36 -17.07 -1.12 28.98
C TYR A 36 -15.82 -0.21 28.91
N PRO A 37 -14.96 -0.22 29.94
CA PRO A 37 -13.78 0.67 29.99
C PRO A 37 -12.78 0.48 28.84
N ASN A 38 -12.74 -0.72 28.24
CA ASN A 38 -11.93 -1.01 27.07
C ASN A 38 -12.36 -0.25 25.80
N MET A 39 -13.58 0.29 25.75
CA MET A 39 -14.09 1.10 24.63
C MET A 39 -13.74 2.59 24.74
N ILE A 40 -12.86 2.98 25.66
CA ILE A 40 -12.52 4.39 25.92
C ILE A 40 -12.01 5.14 24.68
N TYR A 41 -11.21 4.49 23.82
CA TYR A 41 -10.71 5.10 22.57
C TYR A 41 -11.80 5.24 21.49
N HIS A 42 -12.77 4.33 21.47
CA HIS A 42 -13.94 4.44 20.59
C HIS A 42 -14.79 5.66 20.98
N ALA A 43 -15.03 5.84 22.28
CA ALA A 43 -15.72 7.01 22.81
C ALA A 43 -14.92 8.30 22.58
N ALA A 44 -13.59 8.26 22.72
CA ALA A 44 -12.72 9.41 22.49
C ALA A 44 -12.70 9.83 21.01
N ARG A 45 -12.67 8.89 20.06
CA ARG A 45 -12.80 9.18 18.62
C ARG A 45 -14.19 9.71 18.27
N ALA A 46 -15.25 9.16 18.87
CA ALA A 46 -16.59 9.72 18.74
C ALA A 46 -16.66 11.19 19.25
N CYS A 47 -15.96 11.50 20.34
CA CYS A 47 -15.85 12.89 20.84
C CYS A 47 -15.11 13.80 19.84
N ALA A 48 -14.09 13.30 19.16
CA ALA A 48 -13.37 14.04 18.12
C ALA A 48 -14.30 14.42 16.96
N VAL A 49 -15.15 13.50 16.49
CA VAL A 49 -16.15 13.78 15.45
C VAL A 49 -17.23 14.76 15.91
N ALA A 50 -17.76 14.56 17.12
CA ALA A 50 -18.85 15.36 17.68
C ALA A 50 -18.41 16.73 18.21
N GLY A 51 -17.13 16.91 18.49
CA GLY A 51 -16.59 18.10 19.15
C GLY A 51 -16.87 18.15 20.65
N TYR A 52 -17.02 17.01 21.31
CA TYR A 52 -17.28 16.93 22.75
C TYR A 52 -15.99 17.10 23.57
N PHE A 53 -15.38 18.27 23.49
CA PHE A 53 -14.09 18.59 24.10
C PHE A 53 -14.03 18.30 25.62
N ASN A 54 -15.11 18.65 26.35
CA ASN A 54 -15.18 18.40 27.79
C ASN A 54 -15.15 16.90 28.11
N LEU A 55 -15.97 16.09 27.42
CA LEU A 55 -15.95 14.65 27.62
C LEU A 55 -14.60 14.06 27.23
N TYR A 56 -14.05 14.45 26.07
CA TYR A 56 -12.73 14.00 25.64
C TYR A 56 -11.66 14.24 26.72
N SER A 57 -11.66 15.43 27.33
CA SER A 57 -10.75 15.79 28.41
C SER A 57 -10.96 14.93 29.67
N GLU A 58 -12.20 14.57 29.99
CA GLU A 58 -12.53 13.70 31.12
C GLU A 58 -12.08 12.25 30.91
N LEU A 59 -12.03 11.76 29.67
CA LEU A 59 -11.59 10.39 29.36
C LEU A 59 -10.10 10.17 29.64
N GLN A 60 -9.29 11.24 29.70
CA GLN A 60 -7.85 11.17 30.00
C GLN A 60 -7.08 10.15 29.15
N VAL A 61 -7.46 10.01 27.87
CA VAL A 61 -6.75 9.13 26.92
C VAL A 61 -5.38 9.71 26.56
N LEU A 62 -4.47 8.84 26.11
CA LEU A 62 -3.20 9.28 25.57
C LEU A 62 -3.41 10.11 24.28
N PRO A 63 -2.51 11.05 23.95
CA PRO A 63 -2.57 11.80 22.71
C PRO A 63 -2.44 10.86 21.51
N GLU A 64 -3.57 10.57 20.86
CA GLU A 64 -3.70 9.49 19.87
C GLU A 64 -3.85 10.06 18.44
N VAL A 65 -3.12 9.47 17.48
CA VAL A 65 -2.99 10.04 16.13
C VAL A 65 -4.24 9.87 15.25
N TYR A 66 -5.00 8.79 15.40
CA TYR A 66 -6.27 8.58 14.68
C TYR A 66 -7.35 9.53 15.19
N ILE A 67 -7.43 9.74 16.50
CA ILE A 67 -8.32 10.74 17.10
C ILE A 67 -7.94 12.15 16.65
N ALA A 68 -6.64 12.46 16.56
CA ALA A 68 -6.19 13.75 16.03
C ALA A 68 -6.55 13.93 14.55
N ALA A 69 -6.39 12.91 13.71
CA ALA A 69 -6.79 12.94 12.31
C ALA A 69 -8.30 13.18 12.17
N GLU A 70 -9.11 12.46 12.95
CA GLU A 70 -10.56 12.59 13.01
C GLU A 70 -11.01 14.00 13.46
N ALA A 71 -10.39 14.52 14.53
CA ALA A 71 -10.67 15.84 15.07
C ALA A 71 -10.33 16.95 14.05
N ARG A 72 -9.23 16.77 13.30
CA ARG A 72 -8.84 17.68 12.22
C ARG A 72 -9.82 17.64 11.04
N ASP A 73 -10.30 16.47 10.65
CA ASP A 73 -11.29 16.35 9.59
C ASP A 73 -12.59 17.05 10.00
N ALA A 74 -13.12 16.73 11.18
CA ALA A 74 -14.34 17.34 11.69
C ALA A 74 -14.21 18.86 11.89
N SER A 75 -13.05 19.35 12.32
CA SER A 75 -12.82 20.80 12.47
C SER A 75 -12.85 21.52 11.11
N LEU A 76 -12.26 20.93 10.07
CA LEU A 76 -12.17 21.56 8.76
C LEU A 76 -13.44 21.38 7.92
N ALA A 77 -13.95 20.15 7.82
CA ALA A 77 -15.11 19.81 6.98
C ALA A 77 -16.42 20.34 7.58
N ARG A 78 -16.56 20.30 8.92
CA ARG A 78 -17.81 20.66 9.63
C ARG A 78 -17.70 21.96 10.42
N ARG A 79 -16.54 22.63 10.40
CA ARG A 79 -16.27 23.86 11.18
C ARG A 79 -16.55 23.68 12.68
N ASN A 80 -16.25 22.50 13.20
CA ASN A 80 -16.50 22.15 14.60
C ASN A 80 -15.36 22.64 15.50
N LYS A 81 -15.63 23.72 16.26
CA LYS A 81 -14.66 24.31 17.21
C LYS A 81 -14.27 23.37 18.36
N GLY A 82 -15.17 22.48 18.75
CA GLY A 82 -14.87 21.47 19.77
C GLY A 82 -13.86 20.45 19.27
N SER A 83 -14.02 20.01 18.02
CA SER A 83 -13.05 19.14 17.34
C SER A 83 -11.72 19.84 17.13
N GLU A 84 -11.72 21.13 16.77
CA GLU A 84 -10.51 21.96 16.66
C GLU A 84 -9.75 21.98 18.00
N ALA A 85 -10.43 22.22 19.12
CA ALA A 85 -9.81 22.21 20.43
C ALA A 85 -9.23 20.83 20.82
N ILE A 86 -9.90 19.73 20.46
CA ILE A 86 -9.37 18.37 20.67
C ILE A 86 -8.09 18.16 19.84
N TYR A 87 -8.13 18.54 18.57
CA TYR A 87 -6.96 18.46 17.69
C TYR A 87 -5.78 19.25 18.25
N GLU A 88 -5.98 20.52 18.62
CA GLU A 88 -4.93 21.35 19.22
C GLU A 88 -4.39 20.76 20.53
N GLN A 89 -5.26 20.22 21.38
CA GLN A 89 -4.86 19.57 22.62
C GLN A 89 -3.94 18.38 22.37
N ILE A 90 -4.25 17.53 21.39
CA ILE A 90 -3.41 16.38 21.03
C ILE A 90 -2.11 16.85 20.39
N MET A 91 -2.19 17.76 19.42
CA MET A 91 -1.03 18.20 18.64
C MET A 91 -0.05 19.08 19.44
N SER A 92 -0.50 19.69 20.54
CA SER A 92 0.37 20.38 21.50
C SER A 92 1.32 19.44 22.25
N LYS A 93 1.05 18.13 22.24
CA LYS A 93 1.90 17.13 22.91
C LYS A 93 3.07 16.76 22.01
N HIS A 94 4.25 16.68 22.62
CA HIS A 94 5.47 16.29 21.91
C HIS A 94 5.43 14.82 21.48
N LEU A 95 4.92 13.94 22.34
CA LEU A 95 4.71 12.53 22.06
C LEU A 95 3.24 12.28 21.75
N LYS A 96 2.99 11.54 20.67
CA LYS A 96 1.68 11.05 20.24
C LYS A 96 1.79 9.55 19.98
N PHE A 97 0.68 8.84 20.04
CA PHE A 97 0.65 7.39 20.00
C PHE A 97 -0.31 6.87 18.93
N GLU A 98 0.07 5.74 18.35
CA GLU A 98 -0.81 4.86 17.57
C GLU A 98 -1.37 3.81 18.52
N ILE A 99 -2.67 3.92 18.80
CA ILE A 99 -3.40 3.01 19.68
C ILE A 99 -4.54 2.35 18.91
N MET A 100 -5.19 3.11 18.04
CA MET A 100 -6.17 2.59 17.09
C MET A 100 -5.47 2.21 15.78
N ASN A 101 -6.02 1.25 15.04
CA ASN A 101 -5.58 0.91 13.70
C ASN A 101 -6.78 0.56 12.81
N ASP A 102 -7.03 1.39 11.81
CA ASP A 102 -8.20 1.27 10.93
C ASP A 102 -8.06 0.14 9.89
N TYR A 103 -6.84 -0.32 9.61
CA TYR A 103 -6.61 -1.42 8.66
C TYR A 103 -7.08 -2.77 9.22
N ASP A 104 -6.89 -3.01 10.51
CA ASP A 104 -7.25 -4.27 11.17
C ASP A 104 -8.39 -4.11 12.19
N ARG A 105 -8.89 -2.88 12.38
CA ARG A 105 -9.97 -2.53 13.32
C ARG A 105 -9.61 -2.88 14.76
N SER A 106 -8.37 -2.60 15.15
CA SER A 106 -7.86 -2.95 16.48
C SER A 106 -7.62 -1.73 17.37
N VAL A 107 -7.63 -1.97 18.69
CA VAL A 107 -7.27 -1.00 19.73
C VAL A 107 -6.28 -1.66 20.68
N ASN A 108 -5.02 -1.20 20.68
CA ASN A 108 -3.95 -1.79 21.49
C ASN A 108 -3.58 -0.90 22.69
N LEU A 109 -4.07 -1.27 23.87
CA LEU A 109 -3.83 -0.55 25.11
C LEU A 109 -2.54 -0.94 25.83
N GLU A 110 -1.98 -2.12 25.52
CA GLU A 110 -0.88 -2.70 26.29
C GLU A 110 0.48 -2.12 25.91
N ASN A 111 0.68 -1.82 24.63
CA ASN A 111 1.96 -1.32 24.12
C ASN A 111 1.76 -0.15 23.14
N PRO A 112 1.36 1.04 23.62
CA PRO A 112 1.22 2.23 22.79
C PRO A 112 2.52 2.58 22.09
N ARG A 113 2.49 2.72 20.77
CA ARG A 113 3.68 3.04 19.97
C ARG A 113 3.73 4.52 19.64
N PRO A 114 4.87 5.21 19.81
CA PRO A 114 5.00 6.57 19.33
C PRO A 114 4.74 6.66 17.83
N ALA A 115 3.90 7.61 17.43
CA ALA A 115 3.49 7.79 16.04
C ALA A 115 3.24 9.27 15.70
N HIS A 116 3.03 9.52 14.41
CA HIS A 116 2.72 10.83 13.85
C HIS A 116 1.50 10.73 12.94
N LEU A 117 0.89 11.87 12.62
CA LEU A 117 -0.14 11.89 11.59
C LEU A 117 0.45 11.42 10.26
N ASN A 118 -0.08 10.34 9.70
CA ASN A 118 0.49 9.72 8.51
C ASN A 118 -0.56 9.28 7.48
N GLY A 119 -1.81 9.74 7.60
CA GLY A 119 -2.86 9.42 6.62
C GLY A 119 -3.29 7.95 6.64
N ASP A 120 -3.16 7.29 7.80
CA ASP A 120 -3.53 5.90 8.05
C ASP A 120 -4.91 5.76 8.73
N THR A 121 -5.70 6.84 8.74
CA THR A 121 -6.99 6.94 9.42
C THR A 121 -8.10 7.17 8.40
N ALA A 122 -9.16 6.37 8.46
CA ALA A 122 -10.42 6.62 7.78
C ALA A 122 -11.22 7.66 8.55
N VAL A 123 -11.15 8.92 8.14
CA VAL A 123 -11.87 10.01 8.83
C VAL A 123 -13.33 10.04 8.40
N TYR A 124 -14.17 10.77 9.14
CA TYR A 124 -15.60 10.86 8.86
C TYR A 124 -15.90 11.18 7.39
N SER A 125 -15.19 12.14 6.79
CA SER A 125 -15.39 12.49 5.38
C SER A 125 -15.16 11.32 4.42
N ASP A 126 -14.20 10.43 4.69
CA ASP A 126 -13.96 9.22 3.90
C ASP A 126 -15.17 8.26 3.96
N LEU A 127 -15.86 8.20 5.11
CA LEU A 127 -17.03 7.34 5.32
C LEU A 127 -18.30 7.80 4.59
N THR A 128 -18.27 8.99 3.98
CA THR A 128 -19.36 9.45 3.10
C THR A 128 -19.23 8.92 1.68
N ALA A 129 -18.15 8.19 1.39
CA ALA A 129 -18.03 7.44 0.15
C ALA A 129 -18.83 6.15 0.24
N HIS A 130 -19.62 5.88 -0.79
CA HIS A 130 -20.49 4.71 -0.87
C HIS A 130 -20.30 4.00 -2.21
N MET A 131 -20.55 2.70 -2.22
CA MET A 131 -20.53 1.86 -3.40
C MET A 131 -21.92 1.28 -3.64
N CYS A 132 -22.43 1.42 -4.86
CA CYS A 132 -23.70 0.82 -5.23
C CYS A 132 -23.66 -0.69 -5.02
N HIS A 133 -24.69 -1.27 -4.39
CA HIS A 133 -24.81 -2.72 -4.30
C HIS A 133 -24.91 -3.33 -5.71
N ALA A 134 -24.09 -4.34 -6.00
CA ALA A 134 -24.20 -5.09 -7.23
C ALA A 134 -25.58 -5.79 -7.26
N GLY A 135 -26.48 -5.30 -8.11
CA GLY A 135 -27.74 -5.98 -8.36
C GLY A 135 -27.46 -7.39 -8.87
N VAL A 136 -28.26 -8.38 -8.46
CA VAL A 136 -28.23 -9.72 -9.07
C VAL A 136 -28.73 -9.55 -10.50
N ASP A 137 -27.83 -9.35 -11.45
CA ASP A 137 -28.21 -9.31 -12.86
C ASP A 137 -28.62 -10.74 -13.27
N ASN A 138 -29.93 -10.98 -13.34
CA ASN A 138 -30.55 -12.25 -13.73
C ASN A 138 -30.31 -12.58 -15.23
N SER A 139 -29.37 -11.90 -15.89
CA SER A 139 -29.03 -12.09 -17.29
C SER A 139 -28.00 -13.22 -17.52
N SER A 140 -27.25 -13.64 -16.48
CA SER A 140 -26.26 -14.72 -16.59
C SER A 140 -26.91 -16.11 -16.48
N LYS A 141 -27.47 -16.57 -17.60
CA LYS A 141 -28.00 -17.93 -17.82
C LYS A 141 -26.95 -19.07 -17.82
N PHE A 142 -25.82 -18.92 -17.14
CA PHE A 142 -24.85 -20.01 -17.00
C PHE A 142 -24.58 -20.25 -15.52
N GLY A 143 -24.88 -21.47 -15.07
CA GLY A 143 -24.56 -21.93 -13.72
C GLY A 143 -23.06 -21.90 -13.52
N VAL A 144 -22.59 -20.91 -12.79
CA VAL A 144 -21.21 -20.78 -12.31
C VAL A 144 -21.28 -20.24 -10.88
N ASN A 145 -20.37 -20.74 -10.03
CA ASN A 145 -20.34 -20.49 -8.59
C ASN A 145 -20.51 -19.01 -8.24
N LEU A 146 -21.41 -18.73 -7.29
CA LEU A 146 -21.71 -17.40 -6.73
C LEU A 146 -20.50 -16.70 -6.09
N VAL A 147 -19.35 -17.39 -5.99
CA VAL A 147 -18.11 -16.90 -5.39
C VAL A 147 -17.15 -16.32 -6.45
N ASP A 148 -17.33 -16.69 -7.74
CA ASP A 148 -16.40 -16.35 -8.82
C ASP A 148 -16.93 -15.25 -9.77
N TYR A 149 -18.17 -14.81 -9.60
CA TYR A 149 -18.87 -13.90 -10.52
C TYR A 149 -19.50 -12.68 -9.83
N ILE A 150 -18.80 -12.13 -8.84
CA ILE A 150 -18.87 -10.68 -8.72
C ILE A 150 -17.74 -10.17 -9.62
N GLU A 151 -18.03 -10.03 -10.91
CA GLU A 151 -17.27 -9.10 -11.77
C GLU A 151 -17.54 -7.71 -11.21
N TRP A 152 -16.84 -7.38 -10.11
CA TRP A 152 -16.76 -6.03 -9.57
C TRP A 152 -16.18 -5.18 -10.69
N ASP A 153 -16.97 -4.27 -11.24
CA ASP A 153 -16.54 -3.37 -12.30
C ASP A 153 -15.29 -2.62 -11.81
N LEU A 154 -14.14 -2.92 -12.42
CA LEU A 154 -12.83 -2.41 -11.98
C LEU A 154 -12.72 -0.89 -12.12
N GLU A 155 -13.61 -0.26 -12.90
CA GLU A 155 -13.66 1.20 -13.08
C GLU A 155 -14.47 1.92 -11.97
N GLU A 156 -15.24 1.19 -11.16
CA GLU A 156 -16.12 1.75 -10.12
C GLU A 156 -15.65 1.40 -8.70
N TYR A 157 -14.38 1.02 -8.54
CA TYR A 157 -13.79 0.88 -7.22
C TYR A 157 -13.68 2.24 -6.55
N ASN A 158 -14.34 2.36 -5.41
CA ASN A 158 -13.98 3.35 -4.41
C ASN A 158 -12.51 3.09 -4.05
N THR A 159 -11.62 3.93 -4.59
CA THR A 159 -10.16 3.89 -4.35
C THR A 159 -9.79 4.06 -2.87
N TYR A 160 -10.78 4.31 -2.00
CA TYR A 160 -10.65 4.37 -0.55
C TYR A 160 -10.99 3.05 0.18
N SER A 161 -11.17 1.92 -0.51
CA SER A 161 -11.47 0.59 0.07
C SER A 161 -10.28 -0.05 0.86
N HIS A 162 -9.42 0.77 1.46
CA HIS A 162 -8.39 0.31 2.40
C HIS A 162 -8.92 0.14 3.82
N PHE A 163 -10.09 0.72 4.11
CA PHE A 163 -10.66 0.77 5.45
C PHE A 163 -12.12 0.32 5.38
N ASN A 164 -12.49 -0.67 6.20
CA ASN A 164 -13.87 -1.10 6.40
C ASN A 164 -14.28 -0.89 7.86
N ILE A 165 -14.08 0.34 8.36
CA ILE A 165 -14.29 0.64 9.79
C ILE A 165 -15.76 0.65 10.19
N THR A 166 -16.68 0.84 9.23
CA THR A 166 -18.13 0.74 9.39
C THR A 166 -18.65 -0.70 9.33
N GLU A 167 -17.81 -1.64 8.91
CA GLU A 167 -18.08 -3.10 8.86
C GLU A 167 -19.19 -3.51 7.87
N ASP A 168 -19.65 -2.59 7.04
CA ASP A 168 -20.69 -2.76 6.02
C ASP A 168 -20.16 -2.61 4.58
N LEU A 169 -18.84 -2.45 4.42
CA LEU A 169 -18.14 -2.20 3.14
C LEU A 169 -18.58 -0.91 2.43
N GLY A 170 -19.29 0.00 3.11
CA GLY A 170 -19.81 1.23 2.52
C GLY A 170 -20.84 0.99 1.40
N VAL A 171 -21.56 -0.13 1.44
CA VAL A 171 -22.57 -0.49 0.42
C VAL A 171 -23.81 0.39 0.56
N ASP A 172 -24.29 0.95 -0.54
CA ASP A 172 -25.50 1.80 -0.62
C ASP A 172 -26.27 1.56 -1.94
N ASP A 173 -27.33 2.33 -2.19
CA ASP A 173 -28.15 2.29 -3.41
C ASP A 173 -27.51 3.00 -4.62
N TYR A 174 -26.40 3.71 -4.40
CA TYR A 174 -25.67 4.46 -5.42
C TYR A 174 -24.19 4.61 -5.05
N SER A 175 -23.36 4.87 -6.04
CA SER A 175 -21.94 5.12 -5.85
C SER A 175 -21.66 6.60 -5.60
N CYS A 176 -20.83 6.92 -4.61
CA CYS A 176 -20.26 8.26 -4.44
C CYS A 176 -18.83 8.18 -3.90
N GLY A 177 -17.94 9.00 -4.46
CA GLY A 177 -16.56 9.10 -4.00
C GLY A 177 -16.44 9.93 -2.71
N ALA A 178 -15.35 9.71 -1.97
CA ALA A 178 -15.01 10.56 -0.84
C ALA A 178 -14.76 12.00 -1.31
N PRO A 179 -15.04 13.01 -0.47
CA PRO A 179 -14.67 14.38 -0.75
C PRO A 179 -13.16 14.53 -0.98
N GLU A 180 -12.77 15.39 -1.91
CA GLU A 180 -11.35 15.69 -2.11
C GLU A 180 -10.71 16.26 -0.83
N PRO A 181 -9.50 15.80 -0.46
CA PRO A 181 -8.78 16.34 0.68
C PRO A 181 -8.53 17.84 0.53
N LEU A 182 -8.55 18.55 1.66
CA LEU A 182 -8.43 20.00 1.67
C LEU A 182 -7.01 20.50 1.36
N ALA A 183 -5.98 19.71 1.64
CA ALA A 183 -4.60 20.08 1.39
C ALA A 183 -4.10 19.52 0.05
N SER A 184 -3.31 20.34 -0.66
CA SER A 184 -2.64 19.87 -1.88
C SER A 184 -1.43 19.00 -1.55
N PHE A 185 -1.31 17.87 -2.23
CA PHE A 185 -0.16 16.96 -2.10
C PHE A 185 1.07 17.43 -2.90
N TRP A 186 0.90 18.30 -3.90
CA TRP A 186 1.97 18.72 -4.82
C TRP A 186 3.24 19.23 -4.13
N PRO A 187 3.17 20.12 -3.11
CA PRO A 187 4.37 20.63 -2.43
C PRO A 187 5.16 19.52 -1.70
N LEU A 188 4.46 18.46 -1.29
CA LEU A 188 5.06 17.34 -0.56
C LEU A 188 5.87 16.43 -1.49
N LEU A 189 5.61 16.42 -2.80
CA LEU A 189 6.37 15.59 -3.74
C LEU A 189 7.84 16.00 -3.85
N CYS A 190 8.09 17.31 -3.76
CA CYS A 190 9.42 17.90 -3.98
C CYS A 190 10.09 18.35 -2.67
N SER A 191 9.49 18.09 -1.51
CA SER A 191 9.99 18.49 -0.20
C SER A 191 10.13 17.27 0.73
N PRO A 192 10.98 17.34 1.77
CA PRO A 192 10.94 16.36 2.85
C PRO A 192 9.52 16.27 3.42
N LEU A 193 9.08 15.05 3.74
CA LEU A 193 7.78 14.87 4.38
C LEU A 193 7.80 15.51 5.77
N PRO A 194 6.82 16.36 6.12
CA PRO A 194 6.71 16.87 7.48
C PRO A 194 6.51 15.71 8.45
N THR A 195 6.87 15.86 9.73
CA THR A 195 6.68 14.82 10.74
C THR A 195 5.22 14.38 10.82
N ASP A 196 4.31 15.36 10.95
CA ASP A 196 2.87 15.14 10.91
C ASP A 196 2.35 15.54 9.51
N LEU A 197 1.82 14.57 8.75
CA LEU A 197 1.29 14.81 7.41
C LEU A 197 0.02 15.67 7.47
N PRO A 198 -0.12 16.65 6.56
CA PRO A 198 -1.38 17.38 6.37
C PRO A 198 -2.50 16.44 5.88
N PRO A 199 -3.78 16.88 5.89
CA PRO A 199 -4.90 16.09 5.39
C PRO A 199 -4.89 16.04 3.86
N VAL A 200 -4.03 15.16 3.31
CA VAL A 200 -3.85 14.90 1.88
C VAL A 200 -4.25 13.47 1.58
N ASN A 201 -4.65 13.19 0.34
CA ASN A 201 -4.74 11.82 -0.13
C ASN A 201 -3.31 11.27 -0.24
N LYS A 202 -2.99 10.33 0.66
CA LYS A 202 -1.66 9.73 0.78
C LYS A 202 -1.28 8.89 -0.44
N ASP A 203 -2.23 8.36 -1.19
CA ASP A 203 -1.96 7.48 -2.32
C ASP A 203 -1.18 8.22 -3.42
N ASN A 204 -1.48 9.51 -3.58
CA ASN A 204 -0.72 10.44 -4.43
C ASN A 204 0.74 10.64 -4.00
N LEU A 205 1.12 10.25 -2.79
CA LEU A 205 2.49 10.28 -2.30
C LEU A 205 3.17 8.90 -2.37
N ILE A 206 2.40 7.81 -2.25
CA ILE A 206 2.89 6.42 -2.35
C ILE A 206 3.41 6.14 -3.76
N LEU A 207 2.60 6.42 -4.79
CA LEU A 207 2.97 6.09 -6.18
C LEU A 207 4.27 6.77 -6.63
N PRO A 208 4.48 8.09 -6.41
CA PRO A 208 5.75 8.71 -6.77
C PRO A 208 6.93 8.20 -5.95
N ALA A 209 6.74 7.86 -4.66
CA ALA A 209 7.79 7.28 -3.84
C ALA A 209 8.24 5.91 -4.37
N ALA A 210 7.29 5.06 -4.76
CA ALA A 210 7.56 3.76 -5.39
C ALA A 210 8.23 3.93 -6.76
N TYR A 211 7.69 4.78 -7.62
CA TYR A 211 8.19 5.04 -8.96
C TYR A 211 9.63 5.59 -8.95
N THR A 212 9.93 6.51 -8.03
CA THR A 212 11.27 7.12 -7.89
C THR A 212 12.25 6.27 -7.07
N GLY A 213 11.80 5.11 -6.56
CA GLY A 213 12.63 4.22 -5.76
C GLY A 213 13.12 4.81 -4.43
N ASN A 214 12.35 5.73 -3.84
CA ASN A 214 12.72 6.37 -2.58
C ASN A 214 12.30 5.50 -1.39
N VAL A 215 13.26 4.72 -0.86
CA VAL A 215 13.03 3.75 0.23
C VAL A 215 12.45 4.41 1.47
N ASP A 216 13.08 5.47 1.99
CA ASP A 216 12.66 6.11 3.25
C ASP A 216 11.23 6.66 3.15
N ARG A 217 10.94 7.31 2.02
CA ARG A 217 9.62 7.88 1.77
C ARG A 217 8.56 6.79 1.59
N TYR A 218 8.87 5.75 0.83
CA TYR A 218 7.94 4.66 0.58
C TYR A 218 7.65 3.85 1.84
N VAL A 219 8.66 3.48 2.63
CA VAL A 219 8.49 2.73 3.88
C VAL A 219 7.59 3.49 4.85
N ARG A 220 7.73 4.82 4.92
CA ARG A 220 6.86 5.65 5.75
C ARG A 220 5.42 5.70 5.25
N LEU A 221 5.19 5.74 3.95
CA LEU A 221 3.86 6.01 3.37
C LEU A 221 3.05 4.76 3.04
N ARG A 222 3.73 3.65 2.69
CA ARG A 222 3.09 2.44 2.17
C ARG A 222 2.02 1.91 3.13
N ARG A 223 0.93 1.40 2.56
CA ARG A 223 -0.15 0.75 3.32
C ARG A 223 0.17 -0.74 3.49
N PRO A 224 -0.56 -1.47 4.37
CA PRO A 224 -0.43 -2.93 4.46
C PRO A 224 -0.77 -3.66 3.15
N GLN A 225 -1.72 -3.14 2.38
CA GLN A 225 -2.07 -3.64 1.05
C GLN A 225 -1.69 -2.61 -0.01
N MET A 226 -1.18 -3.07 -1.15
CA MET A 226 -0.80 -2.20 -2.26
C MET A 226 -2.03 -1.49 -2.84
N ILE A 227 -1.87 -0.20 -3.13
CA ILE A 227 -2.89 0.60 -3.81
C ILE A 227 -2.89 0.29 -5.32
N GLU A 228 -3.92 0.77 -6.02
CA GLU A 228 -3.98 0.65 -7.47
C GLU A 228 -2.71 1.26 -8.11
N GLN A 229 -2.15 0.58 -9.12
CA GLN A 229 -0.93 0.96 -9.82
C GLN A 229 0.37 0.95 -8.99
N GLU A 230 0.32 0.70 -7.68
CA GLU A 230 1.51 0.65 -6.84
C GLU A 230 2.48 -0.44 -7.31
N PHE A 231 1.95 -1.61 -7.65
CA PHE A 231 2.73 -2.72 -8.20
C PHE A 231 3.51 -2.31 -9.45
N HIS A 232 2.86 -1.63 -10.40
CA HIS A 232 3.53 -1.14 -11.61
C HIS A 232 4.60 -0.09 -11.29
N ALA A 233 4.31 0.83 -10.37
CA ALA A 233 5.27 1.83 -9.91
C ALA A 233 6.50 1.20 -9.23
N ILE A 234 6.31 0.16 -8.41
CA ILE A 234 7.38 -0.62 -7.78
C ILE A 234 8.28 -1.24 -8.84
N ILE A 235 7.70 -1.93 -9.83
CA ILE A 235 8.46 -2.59 -10.90
C ILE A 235 9.28 -1.58 -11.71
N LEU A 236 8.68 -0.45 -12.09
CA LEU A 236 9.39 0.63 -12.77
C LEU A 236 10.52 1.20 -11.91
N GLY A 237 10.26 1.44 -10.62
CA GLY A 237 11.27 1.86 -9.66
C GLY A 237 12.45 0.88 -9.58
N ILE A 238 12.18 -0.44 -9.56
CA ILE A 238 13.22 -1.49 -9.51
C ILE A 238 14.15 -1.39 -10.71
N TYR A 239 13.56 -1.22 -11.89
CA TYR A 239 14.31 -1.12 -13.12
C TYR A 239 15.20 0.13 -13.21
N HIS A 240 14.74 1.27 -12.67
CA HIS A 240 15.50 2.52 -12.72
C HIS A 240 16.53 2.68 -11.58
N TYR A 241 16.23 2.19 -10.37
CA TYR A 241 16.98 2.53 -9.16
C TYR A 241 17.60 1.29 -8.49
N PRO A 242 18.95 1.12 -8.52
CA PRO A 242 19.58 -0.09 -7.99
C PRO A 242 19.44 -0.28 -6.48
N LEU A 243 19.47 0.79 -5.68
CA LEU A 243 19.29 0.68 -4.22
C LEU A 243 17.87 0.24 -3.84
N TRP A 244 16.88 0.70 -4.59
CA TRP A 244 15.49 0.26 -4.46
C TRP A 244 15.31 -1.20 -4.84
N ALA A 245 15.92 -1.65 -5.95
CA ALA A 245 15.96 -3.07 -6.30
C ALA A 245 16.65 -3.92 -5.23
N ARG A 246 17.73 -3.41 -4.64
CA ARG A 246 18.42 -4.08 -3.53
C ARG A 246 17.50 -4.18 -2.30
N TRP A 247 16.78 -3.12 -1.95
CA TRP A 247 15.81 -3.16 -0.84
C TRP A 247 14.68 -4.16 -1.11
N TRP A 248 14.05 -4.13 -2.30
CA TRP A 248 13.01 -5.11 -2.68
C TRP A 248 13.51 -6.55 -2.70
N SER A 249 14.79 -6.79 -2.98
CA SER A 249 15.36 -8.12 -2.92
C SER A 249 15.30 -8.74 -1.52
N THR A 250 15.18 -7.92 -0.46
CA THR A 250 15.00 -8.35 0.93
C THR A 250 13.54 -8.38 1.38
N GLN A 251 12.61 -7.83 0.60
CA GLN A 251 11.18 -7.82 0.91
C GLN A 251 10.47 -9.07 0.38
N VAL A 252 11.01 -9.71 -0.65
CA VAL A 252 10.47 -10.92 -1.28
C VAL A 252 11.27 -12.14 -0.79
N PRO A 253 10.65 -13.32 -0.57
CA PRO A 253 11.35 -14.56 -0.24
C PRO A 253 12.17 -15.10 -1.43
N GLU A 254 13.26 -15.81 -1.17
CA GLU A 254 14.12 -16.39 -2.21
C GLU A 254 13.34 -17.30 -3.17
N VAL A 255 12.34 -18.00 -2.63
CA VAL A 255 11.35 -18.78 -3.38
C VAL A 255 10.01 -18.05 -3.29
N PRO A 256 9.63 -17.29 -4.34
CA PRO A 256 8.33 -16.63 -4.43
C PRO A 256 7.15 -17.60 -4.36
N GLU A 257 6.10 -17.23 -3.62
CA GLU A 257 4.86 -17.99 -3.50
C GLU A 257 3.74 -17.41 -4.36
N SER A 258 3.75 -16.09 -4.58
CA SER A 258 2.74 -15.38 -5.38
C SER A 258 3.25 -14.93 -6.75
N ARG A 259 2.32 -14.63 -7.67
CA ARG A 259 2.65 -14.13 -9.02
C ARG A 259 3.33 -12.76 -8.95
N GLU A 260 2.91 -11.93 -8.00
CA GLU A 260 3.46 -10.61 -7.73
C GLU A 260 4.92 -10.73 -7.26
N GLU A 261 5.19 -11.64 -6.32
CA GLU A 261 6.54 -11.90 -5.82
C GLU A 261 7.47 -12.44 -6.91
N VAL A 262 6.98 -13.34 -7.77
CA VAL A 262 7.71 -13.84 -8.96
C VAL A 262 8.10 -12.66 -9.86
N SER A 263 7.17 -11.75 -10.11
CA SER A 263 7.38 -10.58 -10.98
C SER A 263 8.37 -9.59 -10.39
N ILE A 264 8.28 -9.31 -9.08
CA ILE A 264 9.23 -8.44 -8.36
C ILE A 264 10.63 -9.07 -8.38
N ARG A 265 10.75 -10.37 -8.08
CA ARG A 265 12.04 -11.08 -8.11
C ARG A 265 12.65 -11.06 -9.51
N CYS A 266 11.84 -11.28 -10.54
CA CYS A 266 12.26 -11.21 -11.94
C CYS A 266 12.77 -9.80 -12.29
N ALA A 267 12.06 -8.74 -11.89
CA ALA A 267 12.51 -7.35 -12.09
C ALA A 267 13.83 -7.04 -11.35
N VAL A 268 14.00 -7.55 -10.13
CA VAL A 268 15.26 -7.43 -9.37
C VAL A 268 16.40 -8.13 -10.12
N ASN A 269 16.17 -9.33 -10.67
CA ASN A 269 17.16 -10.05 -11.47
C ASN A 269 17.55 -9.27 -12.73
N VAL A 270 16.59 -8.68 -13.45
CA VAL A 270 16.88 -7.76 -14.57
C VAL A 270 17.78 -6.63 -14.13
N ARG A 271 17.46 -5.95 -13.01
CA ARG A 271 18.24 -4.81 -12.56
C ARG A 271 19.68 -5.19 -12.26
N ARG A 272 19.91 -6.38 -11.68
CA ARG A 272 21.25 -6.92 -11.42
C ARG A 272 21.99 -7.21 -12.71
N ILE A 273 21.37 -7.88 -13.69
CA ILE A 273 21.97 -8.16 -15.00
C ILE A 273 22.39 -6.86 -15.69
N ILE A 274 21.51 -5.85 -15.72
CA ILE A 274 21.80 -4.53 -16.31
C ILE A 274 22.90 -3.78 -15.56
N SER A 275 23.18 -4.17 -14.31
CA SER A 275 24.30 -3.67 -13.50
C SER A 275 25.55 -4.56 -13.58
N ASP A 276 25.66 -5.40 -14.63
CA ASP A 276 26.74 -6.36 -14.85
C ASP A 276 26.88 -7.46 -13.78
N ASP A 277 25.83 -7.69 -12.98
CA ASP A 277 25.78 -8.72 -11.95
C ASP A 277 24.86 -9.89 -12.35
N ILE A 278 25.47 -10.96 -12.85
CA ILE A 278 24.80 -12.22 -13.22
C ILE A 278 24.89 -13.30 -12.12
N THR A 279 25.30 -12.93 -10.90
CA THR A 279 25.40 -13.91 -9.80
C THR A 279 24.02 -14.42 -9.36
N CYS A 280 22.96 -13.65 -9.61
CA CYS A 280 21.57 -14.01 -9.31
C CYS A 280 20.99 -15.12 -10.20
N ILE A 281 21.52 -15.33 -11.40
CA ILE A 281 21.03 -16.35 -12.34
C ILE A 281 21.98 -17.53 -12.29
N THR A 282 21.47 -18.71 -11.98
CA THR A 282 22.19 -19.99 -11.93
C THR A 282 21.59 -20.97 -12.95
N PRO A 283 22.28 -22.07 -13.29
CA PRO A 283 21.71 -23.12 -14.14
C PRO A 283 20.40 -23.69 -13.58
N ASP A 284 20.25 -23.71 -12.25
CA ASP A 284 19.07 -24.26 -11.55
C ASP A 284 18.00 -23.19 -11.27
N THR A 285 18.19 -21.95 -11.73
CA THR A 285 17.20 -20.88 -11.53
C THR A 285 15.91 -21.23 -12.28
N PRO A 286 14.75 -21.27 -11.60
CA PRO A 286 13.47 -21.57 -12.24
C PRO A 286 13.18 -20.65 -13.43
N GLU A 287 12.60 -21.20 -14.49
CA GLU A 287 12.29 -20.47 -15.72
C GLU A 287 11.43 -19.22 -15.47
N SER A 288 10.49 -19.29 -14.53
CA SER A 288 9.64 -18.16 -14.11
C SER A 288 10.42 -16.97 -13.54
N LEU A 289 11.63 -17.20 -13.04
CA LEU A 289 12.50 -16.17 -12.46
C LEU A 289 13.59 -15.69 -13.43
N VAL A 290 13.66 -16.28 -14.63
CA VAL A 290 14.62 -15.88 -15.64
C VAL A 290 14.01 -14.79 -16.53
N PRO A 291 14.60 -13.57 -16.52
CA PRO A 291 14.00 -12.46 -17.22
C PRO A 291 14.23 -12.47 -18.73
N CYS A 292 13.20 -12.15 -19.49
CA CYS A 292 13.30 -12.06 -20.95
C CYS A 292 13.83 -10.70 -21.44
N ARG A 293 13.47 -9.59 -20.76
CA ARG A 293 13.83 -8.22 -21.16
C ARG A 293 14.96 -7.69 -20.27
N ILE A 294 16.20 -7.90 -20.69
CA ILE A 294 17.42 -7.63 -19.91
C ILE A 294 18.20 -6.37 -20.35
N TRP A 295 17.56 -5.47 -21.09
CA TRP A 295 18.20 -4.30 -21.72
C TRP A 295 17.49 -2.97 -21.47
N TRP A 296 16.49 -2.95 -20.58
CA TRP A 296 15.72 -1.74 -20.23
C TRP A 296 15.78 -1.49 -18.73
N PRO A 297 16.00 -0.24 -18.27
CA PRO A 297 16.05 1.01 -19.02
C PRO A 297 17.44 1.33 -19.61
N SER A 298 18.43 0.52 -19.27
CA SER A 298 19.81 0.63 -19.77
C SER A 298 20.34 -0.74 -20.15
N VAL A 299 21.46 -0.76 -20.88
CA VAL A 299 22.11 -1.99 -21.34
C VAL A 299 23.28 -2.34 -20.42
N ALA A 300 23.50 -3.63 -20.19
CA ALA A 300 24.70 -4.18 -19.57
C ALA A 300 25.90 -4.16 -20.54
N SER A 301 27.10 -4.42 -20.04
CA SER A 301 28.31 -4.67 -20.84
C SER A 301 28.15 -5.86 -21.79
N PRO A 302 28.77 -5.84 -22.99
CA PRO A 302 28.71 -6.98 -23.93
C PRO A 302 29.25 -8.27 -23.30
N VAL A 303 30.26 -8.18 -22.43
CA VAL A 303 30.84 -9.33 -21.73
C VAL A 303 29.82 -10.00 -20.81
N THR A 304 28.93 -9.22 -20.20
CA THR A 304 27.87 -9.70 -19.31
C THR A 304 26.90 -10.59 -20.07
N TYR A 305 26.44 -10.17 -21.26
CA TYR A 305 25.56 -11.00 -22.09
C TYR A 305 26.23 -12.28 -22.55
N VAL A 306 27.50 -12.23 -22.96
CA VAL A 306 28.27 -13.43 -23.35
C VAL A 306 28.35 -14.43 -22.20
N ARG A 307 28.72 -13.98 -21.00
CA ARG A 307 28.79 -14.83 -19.81
C ARG A 307 27.42 -15.35 -19.38
N LEU A 308 26.38 -14.53 -19.49
CA LEU A 308 25.01 -14.92 -19.14
C LEU A 308 24.51 -16.06 -20.04
N ALA A 309 24.69 -15.94 -21.36
CA ALA A 309 24.31 -16.98 -22.31
C ALA A 309 25.15 -18.26 -22.14
N GLN A 310 26.43 -18.15 -21.76
CA GLN A 310 27.24 -19.33 -21.40
C GLN A 310 26.70 -20.03 -20.16
N LYS A 311 26.24 -19.27 -19.16
CA LYS A 311 25.72 -19.80 -17.89
C LYS A 311 24.30 -20.36 -18.00
N ARG A 312 23.46 -19.75 -18.84
CA ARG A 312 22.02 -20.06 -19.07
C ARG A 312 21.76 -20.02 -20.59
N PRO A 313 22.05 -21.10 -21.35
CA PRO A 313 21.99 -21.10 -22.82
C PRO A 313 20.64 -20.72 -23.43
N ASP A 314 19.54 -20.99 -22.75
CA ASP A 314 18.18 -20.61 -23.10
C ASP A 314 17.87 -19.11 -22.86
N MET A 315 18.81 -18.30 -22.35
CA MET A 315 18.73 -16.83 -22.44
C MET A 315 19.37 -16.25 -23.70
N ILE A 316 19.84 -17.08 -24.64
CA ILE A 316 20.59 -16.59 -25.80
C ILE A 316 19.77 -15.59 -26.64
N ASP A 317 18.47 -15.82 -26.80
CA ASP A 317 17.59 -14.90 -27.53
C ASP A 317 17.45 -13.54 -26.84
N SER A 318 17.37 -13.53 -25.50
CA SER A 318 17.36 -12.30 -24.71
C SER A 318 18.68 -11.55 -24.82
N CYS A 319 19.81 -12.27 -24.81
CA CYS A 319 21.15 -11.69 -24.98
C CYS A 319 21.35 -11.11 -26.39
N LEU A 320 20.89 -11.82 -27.42
CA LEU A 320 20.89 -11.38 -28.81
C LEU A 320 20.07 -10.09 -28.97
N ARG A 321 18.84 -10.05 -28.46
CA ARG A 321 17.99 -8.83 -28.49
C ARG A 321 18.67 -7.67 -27.76
N ALA A 322 19.30 -7.93 -26.63
CA ALA A 322 20.06 -6.91 -25.90
C ALA A 322 21.24 -6.36 -26.71
N CYS A 323 21.96 -7.22 -27.43
CA CYS A 323 23.06 -6.81 -28.31
C CYS A 323 22.59 -5.95 -29.48
N ILE A 324 21.43 -6.27 -30.08
CA ILE A 324 20.82 -5.41 -31.12
C ILE A 324 20.54 -4.03 -30.54
N VAL A 325 19.86 -3.95 -29.38
CA VAL A 325 19.49 -2.67 -28.75
C VAL A 325 20.73 -1.86 -28.35
N ALA A 326 21.78 -2.52 -27.88
CA ALA A 326 23.03 -1.89 -27.45
C ALA A 326 24.02 -1.58 -28.58
N ASN A 327 23.71 -2.00 -29.82
CA ASN A 327 24.61 -1.96 -30.98
C ASN A 327 25.95 -2.69 -30.75
N TYR A 328 25.92 -3.88 -30.17
CA TYR A 328 27.10 -4.72 -29.91
C TYR A 328 27.31 -5.76 -31.02
N GLU A 329 27.77 -5.30 -32.18
CA GLU A 329 27.98 -6.14 -33.38
C GLU A 329 28.92 -7.32 -33.13
N GLU A 330 30.07 -7.11 -32.48
CA GLU A 330 31.04 -8.19 -32.22
C GLU A 330 30.48 -9.29 -31.32
N ALA A 331 29.74 -8.90 -30.27
CA ALA A 331 29.10 -9.86 -29.36
C ALA A 331 28.00 -10.64 -30.09
N TRP A 332 27.19 -9.96 -30.91
CA TRP A 332 26.18 -10.57 -31.75
C TRP A 332 26.76 -11.61 -32.73
N ASP A 333 27.80 -11.24 -33.46
CA ASP A 333 28.46 -12.15 -34.41
C ASP A 333 29.08 -13.35 -33.71
N GLY A 334 29.64 -13.14 -32.51
CA GLY A 334 30.10 -14.20 -31.63
C GLY A 334 28.99 -15.23 -31.33
N PHE A 335 27.81 -14.77 -30.93
CA PHE A 335 26.65 -15.64 -30.68
C PHE A 335 26.16 -16.33 -31.96
N ALA A 336 26.02 -15.59 -33.05
CA ALA A 336 25.51 -16.13 -34.32
C ALA A 336 26.40 -17.26 -34.85
N ARG A 337 27.73 -17.19 -34.62
CA ARG A 337 28.67 -18.28 -34.97
C ARG A 337 28.48 -19.51 -34.09
N VAL A 338 28.26 -19.33 -32.78
CA VAL A 338 28.03 -20.44 -31.83
C VAL A 338 26.71 -21.16 -32.11
N ILE A 339 25.64 -20.42 -32.43
CA ILE A 339 24.32 -20.97 -32.74
C ILE A 339 24.32 -21.72 -34.08
N ARG A 340 25.00 -21.17 -35.11
CA ARG A 340 25.04 -21.79 -36.45
C ARG A 340 25.99 -22.99 -36.54
N TYR A 341 26.98 -23.11 -35.65
CA TYR A 341 28.00 -24.16 -35.70
C TYR A 341 28.35 -24.72 -34.30
N PRO A 342 27.43 -25.47 -33.65
CA PRO A 342 27.63 -25.98 -32.30
C PRO A 342 28.80 -26.97 -32.14
N GLU A 343 29.25 -27.61 -33.23
CA GLU A 343 30.31 -28.63 -33.21
C GLU A 343 31.75 -28.06 -33.25
N ARG A 344 31.94 -26.76 -33.48
CA ARG A 344 33.29 -26.15 -33.57
C ARG A 344 33.77 -25.49 -32.28
N SER A 345 32.88 -25.21 -31.32
CA SER A 345 33.20 -24.51 -30.07
C SER A 345 33.82 -25.42 -28.99
N GLN A 346 33.80 -26.75 -29.14
CA GLN A 346 34.46 -27.68 -28.21
C GLN A 346 35.97 -27.87 -28.46
N ASN A 347 36.53 -27.35 -29.57
CA ASN A 347 37.90 -27.64 -29.98
C ASN A 347 38.94 -26.55 -29.64
N HIS A 348 38.59 -25.55 -28.83
CA HIS A 348 39.52 -24.48 -28.40
C HIS A 348 39.71 -24.42 -26.89
N SER A 349 39.82 -25.59 -26.25
CA SER A 349 40.35 -25.75 -24.89
C SER A 349 41.52 -26.72 -24.87
N THR A 350 42.47 -26.51 -25.77
CA THR A 350 43.85 -27.00 -25.68
C THR A 350 44.67 -26.15 -26.63
N PHE A 351 45.33 -25.12 -26.10
CA PHE A 351 46.75 -24.80 -26.33
C PHE A 351 47.16 -23.69 -25.37
#